data_AF-G8PEV3-F1
#
_entry.id   AF-G8PEV3-F1
#
_cell.length_a   1.000
_cell.length_b   1.000
_cell.length_c   1.000
_cell.angle_alpha   90.00
_cell.angle_beta   90.00
_cell.angle_gamma   90.00
#
_symmetry.space_group_name_H-M   'P 1'
#
loop_
_entity.id
_entity.type
_entity.pdbx_description
1 polymer ?
#
loop_
_entity_poly.entity_id
_entity_poly.type
_entity_poly.pdbx_seq_one_letter_code
_entity_poly.pdbx_strand_id
1 'polypeptide(L)'
;MTQFKLGPNEREQMYQLYLYAFNALDSEQRQSFWSDRFEHAIPYGIQDHSKIQSGLLSIPFTVNFFGVVMKMNGICDVMSAPEASGKGGAGLLLQDALHDMYNDGITLSYLAPFSFRYYRRFGYEQTFDHITYTIPSNQLPKVIGNDNFEIKRGPLSEFIEAIAPLYQKSAENHRGGLVREQWWWEYLTKKAPQRQIAVAQHNGRLVGYLIYERTVDKFIVHEVYASVPEARQSLWNFVAKHRSSVKTFEYQSANPENHLDMVEDPWDVTASIHPYMMARIVNLKDFVSKYPISKLKIVKPVTFSVEDDVIKENEGTWRLSAVEGVVSFEKVSTQKDNDTLLTIQELTKTLFGYRKLSSLAKHAKISHSFDSATLEQIDRFAIGQKPVLADYF
;
A
#
# COMPACT_ATOMS: atom_id res chain seq x y z
N MET A 1 3.59 -1.86 29.73
CA MET A 1 3.86 -3.25 29.33
C MET A 1 2.82 -3.62 28.31
N THR A 2 3.21 -4.05 27.12
CA THR A 2 2.32 -4.34 25.99
C THR A 2 1.61 -5.66 26.25
N GLN A 3 0.29 -5.64 26.39
CA GLN A 3 -0.46 -6.73 27.01
C GLN A 3 -0.47 -8.00 26.15
N PHE A 4 -0.37 -7.87 24.82
CA PHE A 4 -0.62 -8.98 23.90
C PHE A 4 0.55 -9.38 23.00
N LYS A 5 1.75 -8.78 23.15
CA LYS A 5 2.93 -9.18 22.37
C LYS A 5 3.34 -10.61 22.71
N LEU A 6 3.56 -11.41 21.67
CA LEU A 6 4.04 -12.79 21.79
C LEU A 6 5.55 -12.85 21.52
N GLY A 7 6.17 -13.97 21.92
CA GLY A 7 7.56 -14.26 21.65
C GLY A 7 7.76 -15.24 20.48
N PRO A 8 9.02 -15.56 20.16
CA PRO A 8 9.35 -16.57 19.15
C PRO A 8 8.83 -17.98 19.47
N ASN A 9 8.60 -18.31 20.74
CA ASN A 9 8.13 -19.63 21.16
C ASN A 9 6.69 -19.92 20.70
N GLU A 10 5.91 -18.87 20.43
CA GLU A 10 4.53 -18.96 19.96
C GLU A 10 4.40 -19.14 18.44
N ARG A 11 5.52 -19.14 17.70
CA ARG A 11 5.55 -19.20 16.23
C ARG A 11 4.73 -20.36 15.66
N GLU A 12 4.91 -21.57 16.19
CA GLU A 12 4.22 -22.76 15.68
C GLU A 12 2.71 -22.64 15.88
N GLN A 13 2.26 -22.18 17.05
CA GLN A 13 0.83 -21.99 17.32
C GLN A 13 0.22 -20.91 16.41
N MET A 14 0.94 -19.82 16.17
CA MET A 14 0.53 -18.77 15.22
C MET A 14 0.44 -19.32 13.80
N TYR A 15 1.37 -20.18 13.39
CA TYR A 15 1.35 -20.80 12.07
C TYR A 15 0.15 -21.74 11.89
N GLN A 16 -0.14 -22.57 12.88
CA GLN A 16 -1.31 -23.45 12.84
C GLN A 16 -2.63 -22.66 12.80
N LEU A 17 -2.73 -21.56 13.55
CA LEU A 17 -3.87 -20.66 13.47
C LEU A 17 -3.98 -19.99 12.09
N TYR A 18 -2.86 -19.61 11.49
CA TYR A 18 -2.80 -19.06 10.13
C TYR A 18 -3.31 -20.04 9.08
N LEU A 19 -2.84 -21.29 9.13
CA LEU A 19 -3.32 -22.33 8.21
C LEU A 19 -4.84 -22.50 8.29
N TYR A 20 -5.37 -22.55 9.51
CA TYR A 20 -6.79 -22.68 9.75
C TYR A 20 -7.58 -21.46 9.24
N ALA A 21 -7.22 -20.25 9.70
CA ALA A 21 -7.98 -19.02 9.44
C ALA A 21 -8.01 -18.65 7.95
N PHE A 22 -6.95 -18.95 7.21
CA PHE A 22 -6.85 -18.66 5.77
C PHE A 22 -7.21 -19.85 4.88
N ASN A 23 -7.71 -20.95 5.46
CA ASN A 23 -7.97 -22.21 4.75
C ASN A 23 -6.79 -22.62 3.85
N ALA A 24 -5.58 -22.50 4.40
CA ALA A 24 -4.35 -22.69 3.68
C ALA A 24 -3.82 -24.11 3.88
N LEU A 25 -3.37 -24.74 2.79
CA LEU A 25 -2.67 -26.02 2.85
C LEU A 25 -1.23 -25.82 3.28
N ASP A 26 -0.78 -26.64 4.24
CA ASP A 26 0.61 -26.68 4.66
C ASP A 26 1.52 -27.20 3.54
N SER A 27 2.70 -26.59 3.42
CA SER A 27 3.76 -27.00 2.50
C SER A 27 5.08 -26.35 2.90
N GLU A 28 6.20 -26.96 2.53
CA GLU A 28 7.54 -26.39 2.78
C GLU A 28 7.68 -24.96 2.24
N GLN A 29 7.13 -24.70 1.05
CA GLN A 29 7.11 -23.37 0.46
C GLN A 29 6.35 -22.37 1.34
N ARG A 30 5.17 -22.76 1.86
CA ARG A 30 4.34 -21.88 2.69
C ARG A 30 4.98 -21.63 4.04
N GLN A 31 5.51 -22.67 4.67
CA GLN A 31 6.29 -22.54 5.90
C GLN A 31 7.43 -21.55 5.66
N SER A 32 8.17 -21.66 4.56
CA SER A 32 9.28 -20.78 4.23
C SER A 32 8.87 -19.31 4.13
N PHE A 33 7.94 -18.93 3.25
CA PHE A 33 7.58 -17.51 3.10
C PHE A 33 6.83 -16.96 4.32
N TRP A 34 6.07 -17.79 5.06
CA TRP A 34 5.38 -17.33 6.25
C TRP A 34 6.36 -17.05 7.39
N SER A 35 7.40 -17.88 7.51
CA SER A 35 8.45 -17.73 8.51
C SER A 35 9.23 -16.43 8.33
N ASP A 36 9.59 -16.07 7.09
CA ASP A 36 10.21 -14.79 6.80
C ASP A 36 9.38 -13.61 7.34
N ARG A 37 8.05 -13.63 7.14
CA ARG A 37 7.16 -12.59 7.67
C ARG A 37 7.13 -12.61 9.20
N PHE A 38 7.04 -13.78 9.82
CA PHE A 38 7.02 -13.89 11.29
C PHE A 38 8.31 -13.38 11.93
N GLU A 39 9.47 -13.70 11.36
CA GLU A 39 10.79 -13.28 11.86
C GLU A 39 11.00 -11.77 11.80
N HIS A 40 10.32 -11.09 10.87
CA HIS A 40 10.35 -9.63 10.72
C HIS A 40 9.12 -8.95 11.33
N ALA A 41 8.22 -9.70 12.00
CA ALA A 41 7.01 -9.15 12.59
C ALA A 41 7.12 -8.96 14.11
N ILE A 42 6.27 -8.09 14.63
CA ILE A 42 5.85 -8.08 16.03
C ILE A 42 4.54 -8.90 16.10
N PRO A 43 4.55 -10.13 16.64
CA PRO A 43 3.36 -10.94 16.78
C PRO A 43 2.53 -10.51 17.98
N TYR A 44 1.21 -10.42 17.80
CA TYR A 44 0.24 -10.16 18.86
C TYR A 44 -0.73 -11.33 18.95
N GLY A 45 -1.14 -11.72 20.16
CA GLY A 45 -2.15 -12.76 20.33
C GLY A 45 -2.80 -12.83 21.71
N ILE A 46 -3.98 -13.44 21.72
CA ILE A 46 -4.75 -13.73 22.93
C ILE A 46 -4.69 -15.24 23.16
N GLN A 47 -4.20 -15.64 24.32
CA GLN A 47 -4.13 -17.04 24.72
C GLN A 47 -5.32 -17.40 25.62
N ASP A 48 -5.88 -18.59 25.39
CA ASP A 48 -6.82 -19.25 26.30
C ASP A 48 -6.37 -20.70 26.49
N HIS A 49 -6.25 -21.15 27.74
CA HIS A 49 -5.77 -22.50 28.09
C HIS A 49 -4.54 -22.97 27.28
N SER A 50 -3.51 -22.11 27.17
CA SER A 50 -2.26 -22.36 26.44
C SER A 50 -2.37 -22.51 24.91
N LYS A 51 -3.51 -22.12 24.32
CA LYS A 51 -3.71 -22.03 22.87
C LYS A 51 -3.97 -20.60 22.44
N ILE A 52 -3.39 -20.18 21.33
CA ILE A 52 -3.69 -18.88 20.72
C ILE A 52 -5.06 -18.93 20.05
N GLN A 53 -5.97 -18.08 20.51
CA GLN A 53 -7.35 -17.97 20.03
C GLN A 53 -7.56 -16.85 19.01
N SER A 54 -6.72 -15.83 19.06
CA SER A 54 -6.70 -14.72 18.11
C SER A 54 -5.27 -14.24 17.96
N GLY A 55 -4.91 -13.80 16.76
CA GLY A 55 -3.56 -13.33 16.48
C GLY A 55 -3.52 -12.32 15.34
N LEU A 56 -2.46 -11.53 15.28
CA LEU A 56 -2.08 -10.74 14.11
C LEU A 56 -0.56 -10.56 14.06
N LEU A 57 -0.04 -10.22 12.88
CA LEU A 57 1.34 -9.79 12.70
C LEU A 57 1.36 -8.29 12.40
N SER A 58 2.22 -7.55 13.11
CA SER A 58 2.55 -6.17 12.77
C SER A 58 3.98 -6.13 12.23
N ILE A 59 4.14 -5.95 10.91
CA ILE A 59 5.44 -5.97 10.26
C ILE A 59 5.95 -4.53 10.12
N PRO A 60 7.08 -4.16 10.75
CA PRO A 60 7.72 -2.88 10.51
C PRO A 60 8.23 -2.79 9.07
N PHE A 61 7.84 -1.72 8.40
CA PHE A 61 8.27 -1.36 7.06
C PHE A 61 8.69 0.11 7.01
N THR A 62 9.27 0.47 5.89
CA THR A 62 9.49 1.85 5.49
C THR A 62 8.74 2.12 4.19
N VAL A 63 8.12 3.29 4.07
CA VAL A 63 7.47 3.74 2.83
C VAL A 63 8.10 5.03 2.34
N ASN A 64 8.11 5.23 1.03
CA ASN A 64 8.39 6.52 0.44
C ASN A 64 7.07 7.20 0.12
N PHE A 65 6.67 8.18 0.92
CA PHE A 65 5.44 8.94 0.77
C PHE A 65 5.74 10.27 0.06
N PHE A 66 5.58 10.27 -1.26
CA PHE A 66 5.84 11.39 -2.18
C PHE A 66 7.20 12.07 -1.98
N GLY A 67 8.25 11.26 -1.88
CA GLY A 67 9.64 11.69 -1.70
C GLY A 67 10.11 11.73 -0.25
N VAL A 68 9.20 11.58 0.73
CA VAL A 68 9.54 11.57 2.16
C VAL A 68 9.48 10.15 2.70
N VAL A 69 10.58 9.71 3.31
CA VAL A 69 10.67 8.38 3.93
C VAL A 69 9.97 8.39 5.29
N MET A 70 9.02 7.48 5.49
CA MET A 70 8.24 7.36 6.73
C MET A 70 8.23 5.93 7.26
N LYS A 71 8.21 5.79 8.60
CA LYS A 71 7.99 4.50 9.25
C LYS A 71 6.53 4.09 9.09
N MET A 72 6.31 2.85 8.70
CA MET A 72 4.97 2.30 8.48
C MET A 72 4.93 0.86 8.99
N ASN A 73 3.91 0.48 9.75
CA ASN A 73 3.71 -0.93 10.08
C ASN A 73 2.56 -1.52 9.27
N GLY A 74 2.83 -2.64 8.57
CA GLY A 74 1.82 -3.43 7.89
C GLY A 74 1.11 -4.36 8.87
N ILE A 75 -0.22 -4.27 8.97
CA ILE A 75 -1.01 -5.26 9.71
C ILE A 75 -1.34 -6.42 8.77
N CYS A 76 -0.87 -7.61 9.13
CA CYS A 76 -0.94 -8.82 8.35
C CYS A 76 -1.58 -9.95 9.18
N ASP A 77 -2.09 -10.96 8.50
CA ASP A 77 -2.57 -12.21 9.11
C ASP A 77 -3.48 -11.98 10.34
N VAL A 78 -4.52 -11.16 10.22
CA VAL A 78 -5.50 -10.99 11.31
C VAL A 78 -6.37 -12.24 11.40
N MET A 79 -6.27 -12.95 12.53
CA MET A 79 -6.81 -14.30 12.72
C MET A 79 -7.66 -14.40 13.98
N SER A 80 -8.68 -15.26 13.93
CA SER A 80 -9.43 -15.72 15.10
C SER A 80 -9.85 -17.17 14.88
N ALA A 81 -9.69 -18.00 15.90
CA ALA A 81 -10.28 -19.34 15.92
C ALA A 81 -11.82 -19.21 15.88
N PRO A 82 -12.54 -20.15 15.24
CA PRO A 82 -14.00 -20.08 15.16
C PRO A 82 -14.69 -19.97 16.53
N GLU A 83 -14.22 -20.73 17.52
CA GLU A 83 -14.72 -20.75 18.88
C GLU A 83 -14.48 -19.44 19.66
N ALA A 84 -13.54 -18.61 19.20
CA ALA A 84 -13.24 -17.28 19.73
C ALA A 84 -13.77 -16.13 18.87
N SER A 85 -14.30 -16.43 17.68
CA SER A 85 -14.80 -15.43 16.74
C SER A 85 -16.02 -14.69 17.27
N GLY A 86 -16.16 -13.41 16.90
CA GLY A 86 -17.27 -12.57 17.35
C GLY A 86 -17.17 -12.03 18.78
N LYS A 87 -16.12 -12.40 19.54
CA LYS A 87 -15.89 -11.95 20.93
C LYS A 87 -14.99 -10.71 21.06
N GLY A 88 -14.60 -10.11 19.93
CA GLY A 88 -13.80 -8.86 19.90
C GLY A 88 -12.28 -9.02 20.00
N GLY A 89 -11.75 -10.25 20.11
CA GLY A 89 -10.32 -10.51 20.29
C GLY A 89 -9.40 -9.85 19.26
N ALA A 90 -9.65 -10.07 17.96
CA ALA A 90 -8.88 -9.41 16.90
C ALA A 90 -8.95 -7.88 16.94
N GLY A 91 -10.05 -7.31 17.45
CA GLY A 91 -10.19 -5.86 17.62
C GLY A 91 -9.32 -5.32 18.75
N LEU A 92 -9.24 -6.03 19.88
CA LEU A 92 -8.37 -5.68 21.00
C LEU A 92 -6.90 -5.73 20.58
N LEU A 93 -6.48 -6.79 19.88
CA LEU A 93 -5.12 -6.92 19.36
C LEU A 93 -4.74 -5.78 18.42
N LEU A 94 -5.66 -5.39 17.53
CA LEU A 94 -5.41 -4.29 16.60
C LEU A 94 -5.29 -2.95 17.32
N GLN A 95 -6.09 -2.70 18.36
CA GLN A 95 -5.98 -1.48 19.18
C GLN A 95 -4.65 -1.42 19.93
N ASP A 96 -4.24 -2.50 20.59
CA ASP A 96 -2.96 -2.59 21.32
C ASP A 96 -1.78 -2.37 20.36
N ALA A 97 -1.81 -3.01 19.18
CA ALA A 97 -0.79 -2.81 18.15
C ALA A 97 -0.70 -1.36 17.66
N LEU A 98 -1.84 -0.66 17.52
CA LEU A 98 -1.88 0.74 17.10
C LEU A 98 -1.38 1.70 18.20
N HIS A 99 -1.66 1.40 19.47
CA HIS A 99 -1.10 2.14 20.61
C HIS A 99 0.41 1.96 20.69
N ASP A 100 0.90 0.74 20.50
CA ASP A 100 2.33 0.45 20.46
C ASP A 100 3.02 1.16 19.30
N MET A 101 2.41 1.14 18.10
CA MET A 101 2.90 1.92 16.96
C MET A 101 3.03 3.41 17.29
N TYR A 102 2.03 4.01 17.96
CA TYR A 102 2.10 5.41 18.35
C TYR A 102 3.26 5.67 19.32
N ASN A 103 3.39 4.83 20.35
CA ASN A 103 4.44 4.92 21.37
C ASN A 103 5.85 4.72 20.76
N ASP A 104 5.98 3.86 19.76
CA ASP A 104 7.23 3.58 19.04
C ASP A 104 7.55 4.62 17.95
N GLY A 105 6.71 5.65 17.80
CA GLY A 105 6.90 6.74 16.84
C GLY A 105 6.71 6.31 15.39
N ILE A 106 5.84 5.33 15.14
CA ILE A 106 5.44 4.89 13.79
C ILE A 106 4.43 5.90 13.23
N THR A 107 4.66 6.34 11.99
CA THR A 107 3.87 7.41 11.36
C THR A 107 2.57 6.86 10.76
N LEU A 108 2.66 5.73 10.06
CA LEU A 108 1.60 5.18 9.22
C LEU A 108 1.34 3.70 9.53
N SER A 109 0.16 3.21 9.19
CA SER A 109 -0.10 1.77 9.12
C SER A 109 -0.97 1.43 7.92
N TYR A 110 -0.62 0.36 7.20
CA TYR A 110 -1.36 -0.15 6.05
C TYR A 110 -1.87 -1.57 6.30
N LEU A 111 -2.92 -1.97 5.59
CA LEU A 111 -3.41 -3.35 5.58
C LEU A 111 -4.24 -3.69 4.35
N ALA A 112 -4.28 -4.98 3.99
CA ALA A 112 -5.28 -5.53 3.08
C ALA A 112 -6.55 -5.94 3.84
N PRO A 113 -7.71 -5.29 3.60
CA PRO A 113 -8.91 -5.59 4.37
C PRO A 113 -9.68 -6.79 3.81
N PHE A 114 -10.02 -7.76 4.66
CA PHE A 114 -11.14 -8.69 4.37
C PHE A 114 -12.50 -7.97 4.43
N SER A 115 -12.58 -6.86 5.18
CA SER A 115 -13.77 -6.04 5.33
C SER A 115 -13.40 -4.59 5.62
N PHE A 116 -13.62 -3.68 4.67
CA PHE A 116 -13.41 -2.24 4.88
C PHE A 116 -14.21 -1.72 6.07
N ARG A 117 -15.45 -2.20 6.24
CA ARG A 117 -16.32 -1.80 7.37
C ARG A 117 -15.71 -2.21 8.72
N TYR A 118 -15.11 -3.39 8.80
CA TYR A 118 -14.47 -3.87 10.03
C TYR A 118 -13.34 -2.94 10.46
N TYR A 119 -12.42 -2.63 9.54
CA TYR A 119 -11.21 -1.85 9.81
C TYR A 119 -11.46 -0.35 9.95
N ARG A 120 -12.52 0.20 9.35
CA ARG A 120 -12.92 1.62 9.54
C ARG A 120 -13.22 1.97 11.00
N ARG A 121 -13.65 1.01 11.82
CA ARG A 121 -13.86 1.21 13.27
C ARG A 121 -12.56 1.46 14.03
N PHE A 122 -11.42 1.16 13.41
CA PHE A 122 -10.08 1.40 13.93
C PHE A 122 -9.36 2.46 13.09
N GLY A 123 -10.06 3.48 12.62
CA GLY A 123 -9.45 4.64 11.94
C GLY A 123 -8.78 4.40 10.59
N TYR A 124 -8.82 3.17 10.04
CA TYR A 124 -8.33 2.90 8.69
C TYR A 124 -9.33 3.41 7.65
N GLU A 125 -8.81 3.81 6.49
CA GLU A 125 -9.62 4.17 5.33
C GLU A 125 -8.95 3.73 4.02
N GLN A 126 -9.75 3.46 2.99
CA GLN A 126 -9.26 3.12 1.66
C GLN A 126 -8.47 4.30 1.07
N THR A 127 -7.23 4.01 0.67
CA THR A 127 -6.35 4.98 0.02
C THR A 127 -5.69 4.43 -1.25
N PHE A 128 -5.78 3.13 -1.51
CA PHE A 128 -5.19 2.49 -2.68
C PHE A 128 -6.26 1.80 -3.54
N ASP A 129 -6.07 1.88 -4.86
CA ASP A 129 -6.80 1.09 -5.85
C ASP A 129 -5.78 0.44 -6.81
N HIS A 130 -6.13 -0.67 -7.43
CA HIS A 130 -5.39 -1.26 -8.55
C HIS A 130 -6.24 -1.22 -9.82
N ILE A 131 -5.58 -1.24 -10.98
CA ILE A 131 -6.25 -1.40 -12.28
C ILE A 131 -5.69 -2.62 -12.98
N THR A 132 -6.60 -3.50 -13.42
CA THR A 132 -6.25 -4.61 -14.30
C THR A 132 -6.71 -4.31 -15.71
N TYR A 133 -5.76 -4.22 -16.64
CA TYR A 133 -6.01 -4.15 -18.07
C TYR A 133 -5.99 -5.57 -18.65
N THR A 134 -7.02 -5.93 -19.43
CA THR A 134 -7.15 -7.25 -20.06
C THR A 134 -7.39 -7.07 -21.55
N ILE A 135 -6.61 -7.77 -22.38
CA ILE A 135 -6.73 -7.74 -23.84
C ILE A 135 -6.60 -9.15 -24.44
N PRO A 136 -7.52 -9.57 -25.33
CA PRO A 136 -7.37 -10.77 -26.13
C PRO A 136 -6.14 -10.75 -27.03
N SER A 137 -5.49 -11.90 -27.22
CA SER A 137 -4.22 -11.96 -27.97
C SER A 137 -4.36 -11.55 -29.45
N ASN A 138 -5.52 -11.78 -30.07
CA ASN A 138 -5.81 -11.35 -31.44
C ASN A 138 -5.98 -9.83 -31.58
N GLN A 139 -6.30 -9.13 -30.49
CA GLN A 139 -6.48 -7.67 -30.46
C GLN A 139 -5.25 -6.92 -29.93
N LEU A 140 -4.28 -7.62 -29.30
CA LEU A 140 -3.08 -6.98 -28.78
C LEU A 140 -2.42 -6.09 -29.87
N PRO A 141 -1.99 -4.85 -29.60
CA PRO A 141 -1.37 -4.02 -30.62
C PRO A 141 0.02 -4.56 -31.01
N LYS A 142 0.49 -4.20 -32.21
CA LYS A 142 1.88 -4.49 -32.60
C LYS A 142 2.79 -3.48 -31.91
N VAL A 143 3.68 -3.97 -31.07
CA VAL A 143 4.72 -3.13 -30.43
C VAL A 143 6.03 -3.37 -31.17
N ILE A 144 6.67 -2.31 -31.66
CA ILE A 144 8.00 -2.39 -32.29
C ILE A 144 9.04 -2.10 -31.21
N GLY A 145 9.93 -3.05 -30.96
CA GLY A 145 11.05 -2.87 -30.05
C GLY A 145 12.17 -2.04 -30.68
N ASN A 146 13.14 -1.63 -29.87
CA ASN A 146 14.35 -0.96 -30.33
C ASN A 146 15.55 -1.90 -30.19
N ASP A 147 16.24 -2.16 -31.30
CA ASP A 147 17.37 -3.11 -31.40
C ASP A 147 18.60 -2.70 -30.58
N ASN A 148 18.67 -1.45 -30.12
CA ASN A 148 19.72 -0.99 -29.19
C ASN A 148 19.54 -1.55 -27.77
N PHE A 149 18.39 -2.19 -27.47
CA PHE A 149 18.10 -2.76 -26.17
C PHE A 149 18.05 -4.28 -26.23
N GLU A 150 18.92 -4.93 -25.47
CA GLU A 150 18.93 -6.37 -25.29
C GLU A 150 17.94 -6.78 -24.19
N ILE A 151 17.04 -7.74 -24.48
CA ILE A 151 16.12 -8.29 -23.48
C ILE A 151 16.64 -9.64 -22.99
N LYS A 152 16.88 -9.76 -21.67
CA LYS A 152 17.23 -11.02 -21.01
C LYS A 152 16.11 -11.43 -20.05
N ARG A 153 15.76 -12.73 -20.04
CA ARG A 153 14.75 -13.27 -19.12
C ARG A 153 15.35 -14.31 -18.19
N GLY A 154 14.78 -14.46 -17.01
CA GLY A 154 15.18 -15.49 -16.05
C GLY A 154 14.24 -15.55 -14.83
N PRO A 155 14.56 -16.39 -13.84
CA PRO A 155 13.86 -16.40 -12.57
C PRO A 155 14.11 -15.10 -11.81
N LEU A 156 13.09 -14.57 -11.12
CA LEU A 156 13.20 -13.30 -10.39
C LEU A 156 14.34 -13.30 -9.36
N SER A 157 14.58 -14.44 -8.71
CA SER A 157 15.63 -14.62 -7.70
C SER A 157 17.04 -14.31 -8.18
N GLU A 158 17.33 -14.49 -9.47
CA GLU A 158 18.67 -14.22 -10.04
C GLU A 158 18.92 -12.72 -10.33
N PHE A 159 17.88 -11.88 -10.27
CA PHE A 159 17.95 -10.48 -10.70
C PHE A 159 17.68 -9.47 -9.59
N ILE A 160 17.38 -9.89 -8.36
CA ILE A 160 17.00 -9.01 -7.23
C ILE A 160 18.00 -7.86 -7.05
N GLU A 161 19.28 -8.17 -6.91
CA GLU A 161 20.33 -7.17 -6.68
C GLU A 161 20.41 -6.14 -7.82
N ALA A 162 20.18 -6.58 -9.05
CA ALA A 162 20.28 -5.73 -10.24
C ALA A 162 19.04 -4.81 -10.40
N ILE A 163 17.86 -5.23 -9.96
CA ILE A 163 16.62 -4.47 -10.13
C ILE A 163 16.23 -3.63 -8.91
N ALA A 164 16.67 -3.98 -7.70
CA ALA A 164 16.33 -3.23 -6.49
C ALA A 164 16.70 -1.73 -6.59
N PRO A 165 17.87 -1.32 -7.16
CA PRO A 165 18.17 0.09 -7.38
C PRO A 165 17.29 0.78 -8.43
N LEU A 166 16.72 0.04 -9.37
CA LEU A 166 15.77 0.59 -10.35
C LEU A 166 14.38 0.76 -9.75
N TYR A 167 13.92 -0.22 -8.98
CA TYR A 167 12.68 -0.12 -8.19
C TYR A 167 12.68 1.14 -7.33
N GLN A 168 13.80 1.42 -6.65
CA GLN A 168 13.98 2.62 -5.82
C GLN A 168 13.98 3.94 -6.61
N LYS A 169 14.17 3.92 -7.94
CA LYS A 169 14.10 5.11 -8.80
C LYS A 169 12.73 5.33 -9.42
N SER A 170 11.80 4.39 -9.25
CA SER A 170 10.44 4.52 -9.79
C SER A 170 9.69 5.63 -9.07
N ALA A 171 9.29 6.65 -9.84
CA ALA A 171 8.45 7.73 -9.34
C ALA A 171 7.08 7.21 -8.85
N GLU A 172 6.58 6.10 -9.41
CA GLU A 172 5.36 5.46 -8.93
C GLU A 172 5.56 4.87 -7.52
N ASN A 173 6.67 4.18 -7.28
CA ASN A 173 6.96 3.61 -5.95
C ASN A 173 7.19 4.68 -4.88
N HIS A 174 7.55 5.90 -5.29
CA HIS A 174 7.63 7.05 -4.38
C HIS A 174 6.26 7.60 -3.97
N ARG A 175 5.15 7.10 -4.51
CA ARG A 175 3.79 7.56 -4.16
C ARG A 175 3.20 6.72 -3.02
N GLY A 176 3.94 6.46 -1.96
CA GLY A 176 3.48 5.67 -0.80
C GLY A 176 3.80 4.18 -0.87
N GLY A 177 4.65 3.75 -1.82
CA GLY A 177 5.12 2.37 -1.94
C GLY A 177 6.18 2.02 -0.89
N LEU A 178 6.43 0.71 -0.72
CA LEU A 178 7.45 0.22 0.20
C LEU A 178 8.85 0.66 -0.26
N VAL A 179 9.71 1.01 0.69
CA VAL A 179 11.16 0.93 0.49
C VAL A 179 11.54 -0.51 0.78
N ARG A 180 11.51 -1.36 -0.25
CA ARG A 180 11.74 -2.80 -0.11
C ARG A 180 13.15 -3.09 0.42
N GLU A 181 13.20 -3.73 1.59
CA GLU A 181 14.42 -4.31 2.13
C GLU A 181 14.76 -5.63 1.42
N GLN A 182 15.99 -6.09 1.59
CA GLN A 182 16.49 -7.31 0.93
C GLN A 182 15.63 -8.54 1.28
N TRP A 183 15.29 -8.73 2.56
CA TRP A 183 14.46 -9.85 2.99
C TRP A 183 13.08 -9.87 2.33
N TRP A 184 12.51 -8.68 2.03
CA TRP A 184 11.21 -8.58 1.37
C TRP A 184 11.30 -9.03 -0.09
N TRP A 185 12.39 -8.70 -0.80
CA TRP A 185 12.63 -9.22 -2.14
C TRP A 185 12.76 -10.74 -2.15
N GLU A 186 13.49 -11.31 -1.19
CA GLU A 186 13.63 -12.76 -1.05
C GLU A 186 12.28 -13.42 -0.73
N TYR A 187 11.52 -12.85 0.20
CA TYR A 187 10.15 -13.25 0.51
C TYR A 187 9.27 -13.29 -0.75
N LEU A 188 9.32 -12.27 -1.61
CA LEU A 188 8.51 -12.21 -2.83
C LEU A 188 8.83 -13.39 -3.77
N THR A 189 10.08 -13.84 -3.85
CA THR A 189 10.46 -15.00 -4.68
C THR A 189 9.98 -16.33 -4.10
N LYS A 190 9.98 -16.48 -2.76
CA LYS A 190 9.43 -17.67 -2.08
C LYS A 190 7.91 -17.71 -2.17
N LYS A 191 7.26 -16.56 -2.05
CA LYS A 191 5.80 -16.41 -2.08
C LYS A 191 5.20 -16.67 -3.45
N ALA A 192 5.89 -16.25 -4.51
CA ALA A 192 5.43 -16.36 -5.89
C ALA A 192 6.54 -16.89 -6.82
N PRO A 193 6.97 -18.16 -6.65
CA PRO A 193 8.08 -18.75 -7.39
C PRO A 193 7.81 -18.91 -8.89
N GLN A 194 6.54 -18.84 -9.29
CA GLN A 194 6.14 -18.86 -10.70
C GLN A 194 6.43 -17.53 -11.42
N ARG A 195 6.72 -16.44 -10.67
CA ARG A 195 7.06 -15.15 -11.27
C ARG A 195 8.45 -15.18 -11.89
N GLN A 196 8.50 -14.71 -13.12
CA GLN A 196 9.72 -14.54 -13.91
C GLN A 196 10.00 -13.06 -14.10
N ILE A 197 11.19 -12.75 -14.60
CA ILE A 197 11.58 -11.39 -14.95
C ILE A 197 12.14 -11.32 -16.37
N ALA A 198 11.87 -10.20 -17.04
CA ALA A 198 12.58 -9.77 -18.23
C ALA A 198 13.23 -8.42 -17.95
N VAL A 199 14.51 -8.27 -18.29
CA VAL A 199 15.28 -7.04 -18.08
C VAL A 199 15.72 -6.47 -19.42
N ALA A 200 15.68 -5.15 -19.53
CA ALA A 200 16.18 -4.41 -20.68
C ALA A 200 17.57 -3.85 -20.37
N GLN A 201 18.53 -4.15 -21.24
CA GLN A 201 19.91 -3.68 -21.15
C GLN A 201 20.26 -2.78 -22.34
N HIS A 202 20.95 -1.68 -22.07
CA HIS A 202 21.50 -0.79 -23.09
C HIS A 202 23.01 -0.64 -22.81
N ASN A 203 23.85 -1.02 -23.78
CA ASN A 203 25.31 -1.05 -23.63
C ASN A 203 25.78 -1.79 -22.35
N GLY A 204 25.20 -2.96 -22.07
CA GLY A 204 25.51 -3.78 -20.90
C GLY A 204 24.94 -3.28 -19.56
N ARG A 205 24.28 -2.12 -19.53
CA ARG A 205 23.65 -1.56 -18.33
C ARG A 205 22.15 -1.87 -18.29
N LEU A 206 21.68 -2.39 -17.15
CA LEU A 206 20.26 -2.60 -16.90
C LEU A 206 19.54 -1.26 -16.73
N VAL A 207 18.50 -1.02 -17.54
CA VAL A 207 17.75 0.24 -17.59
C VAL A 207 16.25 0.07 -17.44
N GLY A 208 15.75 -1.17 -17.42
CA GLY A 208 14.35 -1.46 -17.14
C GLY A 208 14.12 -2.94 -16.85
N TYR A 209 12.98 -3.26 -16.27
CA TYR A 209 12.55 -4.62 -16.00
C TYR A 209 11.02 -4.76 -16.08
N LEU A 210 10.58 -6.00 -16.21
CA LEU A 210 9.19 -6.40 -16.20
C LEU A 210 9.08 -7.73 -15.44
N ILE A 211 8.29 -7.76 -14.37
CA ILE A 211 7.97 -8.96 -13.59
C ILE A 211 6.65 -9.52 -14.13
N TYR A 212 6.65 -10.79 -14.51
CA TYR A 212 5.51 -11.45 -15.13
C TYR A 212 5.32 -12.89 -14.69
N GLU A 213 4.13 -13.40 -14.95
CA GLU A 213 3.77 -14.81 -14.82
C GLU A 213 3.17 -15.28 -16.14
N ARG A 214 3.35 -16.57 -16.45
CA ARG A 214 2.70 -17.23 -17.58
C ARG A 214 1.93 -18.44 -17.11
N THR A 215 0.70 -18.55 -17.59
CA THR A 215 -0.12 -19.76 -17.48
C THR A 215 -0.39 -20.32 -18.87
N VAL A 216 -1.16 -21.39 -18.97
CA VAL A 216 -1.58 -21.96 -20.27
C VAL A 216 -2.41 -20.95 -21.07
N ASP A 217 -3.25 -20.14 -20.41
CA ASP A 217 -4.18 -19.24 -21.09
C ASP A 217 -3.74 -17.77 -21.07
N LYS A 218 -2.89 -17.36 -20.12
CA LYS A 218 -2.61 -15.94 -19.85
C LYS A 218 -1.12 -15.60 -19.76
N PHE A 219 -0.78 -14.40 -20.21
CA PHE A 219 0.46 -13.70 -19.87
C PHE A 219 0.11 -12.53 -18.96
N ILE A 220 0.63 -12.52 -17.73
CA ILE A 220 0.25 -11.55 -16.70
C ILE A 220 1.48 -10.72 -16.33
N VAL A 221 1.40 -9.40 -16.52
CA VAL A 221 2.41 -8.43 -16.06
C VAL A 221 2.00 -7.90 -14.70
N HIS A 222 2.90 -7.99 -13.71
CA HIS A 222 2.65 -7.52 -12.34
C HIS A 222 3.39 -6.21 -12.03
N GLU A 223 4.55 -5.99 -12.63
CA GLU A 223 5.35 -4.80 -12.38
C GLU A 223 6.17 -4.48 -13.63
N VAL A 224 6.25 -3.20 -14.00
CA VAL A 224 7.08 -2.76 -15.13
C VAL A 224 7.71 -1.41 -14.82
N TYR A 225 9.02 -1.33 -14.97
CA TYR A 225 9.78 -0.08 -14.83
C TYR A 225 10.79 0.04 -15.96
N ALA A 226 10.98 1.27 -16.45
CA ALA A 226 12.02 1.59 -17.40
C ALA A 226 12.48 3.03 -17.19
N SER A 227 13.79 3.24 -17.24
CA SER A 227 14.42 4.56 -17.07
C SER A 227 14.22 5.45 -18.30
N VAL A 228 13.94 4.86 -19.46
CA VAL A 228 13.70 5.55 -20.73
C VAL A 228 12.55 4.89 -21.50
N PRO A 229 11.77 5.65 -22.30
CA PRO A 229 10.62 5.14 -23.03
C PRO A 229 10.94 3.97 -23.98
N GLU A 230 12.10 4.00 -24.64
CA GLU A 230 12.50 2.98 -25.62
C GLU A 230 12.75 1.62 -24.95
N ALA A 231 13.31 1.62 -23.73
CA ALA A 231 13.44 0.40 -22.92
C ALA A 231 12.06 -0.14 -22.53
N ARG A 232 11.11 0.74 -22.17
CA ARG A 232 9.72 0.34 -21.88
C ARG A 232 9.10 -0.32 -23.11
N GLN A 233 9.29 0.28 -24.29
CA GLN A 233 8.78 -0.23 -25.55
C GLN A 233 9.37 -1.60 -25.91
N SER A 234 10.68 -1.81 -25.71
CA SER A 234 11.32 -3.12 -25.92
C SER A 234 10.81 -4.19 -24.94
N LEU A 235 10.52 -3.83 -23.68
CA LEU A 235 9.88 -4.76 -22.73
C LEU A 235 8.45 -5.12 -23.17
N TRP A 236 7.65 -4.17 -23.66
CA TRP A 236 6.32 -4.46 -24.19
C TRP A 236 6.37 -5.23 -25.52
N ASN A 237 7.39 -5.03 -26.36
CA ASN A 237 7.64 -5.88 -27.52
C ASN A 237 7.92 -7.33 -27.09
N PHE A 238 8.71 -7.53 -26.03
CA PHE A 238 8.92 -8.86 -25.44
C PHE A 238 7.60 -9.50 -25.00
N VAL A 239 6.70 -8.76 -24.35
CA VAL A 239 5.35 -9.23 -24.02
C VAL A 239 4.60 -9.63 -25.31
N ALA A 240 4.55 -8.74 -26.31
CA ALA A 240 3.81 -8.96 -27.56
C ALA A 240 4.31 -10.15 -28.39
N LYS A 241 5.59 -10.55 -28.27
CA LYS A 241 6.14 -11.75 -28.92
C LYS A 241 5.49 -13.05 -28.45
N HIS A 242 4.76 -13.04 -27.33
CA HIS A 242 4.03 -14.20 -26.81
C HIS A 242 2.61 -14.34 -27.37
N ARG A 243 2.22 -13.50 -28.34
CA ARG A 243 0.85 -13.44 -28.90
C ARG A 243 0.27 -14.80 -29.28
N SER A 244 1.07 -15.65 -29.92
CA SER A 244 0.62 -16.97 -30.38
C SER A 244 0.59 -18.04 -29.29
N SER A 245 1.10 -17.73 -28.09
CA SER A 245 1.27 -18.71 -27.00
C SER A 245 0.19 -18.65 -25.92
N VAL A 246 -0.62 -17.57 -25.89
CA VAL A 246 -1.64 -17.33 -24.87
C VAL A 246 -2.90 -16.75 -25.50
N LYS A 247 -4.04 -16.89 -24.83
CA LYS A 247 -5.33 -16.33 -25.28
C LYS A 247 -5.52 -14.89 -24.81
N THR A 248 -4.95 -14.54 -23.66
CA THR A 248 -5.22 -13.25 -23.01
C THR A 248 -3.93 -12.67 -22.40
N PHE A 249 -3.80 -11.35 -22.49
CA PHE A 249 -2.77 -10.59 -21.79
C PHE A 249 -3.43 -9.78 -20.69
N GLU A 250 -2.80 -9.77 -19.51
CA GLU A 250 -3.21 -8.96 -18.38
C GLU A 250 -2.06 -8.07 -17.92
N TYR A 251 -2.37 -6.82 -17.58
CA TYR A 251 -1.48 -5.95 -16.82
C TYR A 251 -2.15 -5.52 -15.53
N GLN A 252 -1.66 -6.05 -14.41
CA GLN A 252 -2.12 -5.74 -13.07
C GLN A 252 -1.31 -4.57 -12.53
N SER A 253 -1.79 -3.36 -12.78
CA SER A 253 -1.13 -2.11 -12.43
C SER A 253 -1.50 -1.67 -11.01
N ALA A 254 -0.49 -1.38 -10.20
CA ALA A 254 -0.67 -0.71 -8.92
C ALA A 254 -1.00 0.79 -9.06
N ASN A 255 -0.72 1.38 -10.23
CA ASN A 255 -1.11 2.75 -10.53
C ASN A 255 -2.61 2.81 -10.84
N PRO A 256 -3.41 3.57 -10.06
CA PRO A 256 -4.85 3.67 -10.21
C PRO A 256 -5.31 4.67 -11.27
N GLU A 257 -4.37 5.24 -12.04
CA GLU A 257 -4.69 6.12 -13.16
C GLU A 257 -5.03 5.29 -14.40
N ASN A 258 -6.13 5.66 -15.07
CA ASN A 258 -6.57 4.99 -16.28
C ASN A 258 -5.72 5.47 -17.47
N HIS A 259 -5.16 4.52 -18.22
CA HIS A 259 -4.33 4.74 -19.40
C HIS A 259 -4.88 4.05 -20.66
N LEU A 260 -6.19 3.76 -20.70
CA LEU A 260 -6.83 3.19 -21.88
C LEU A 260 -6.67 4.05 -23.15
N ASP A 261 -6.51 5.36 -23.01
CA ASP A 261 -6.26 6.29 -24.11
C ASP A 261 -4.86 6.12 -24.75
N MET A 262 -3.98 5.34 -24.13
CA MET A 262 -2.61 5.10 -24.63
C MET A 262 -2.50 3.90 -25.58
N VAL A 263 -3.56 3.11 -25.76
CA VAL A 263 -3.59 2.01 -26.75
C VAL A 263 -4.22 2.50 -28.05
N GLU A 264 -3.89 1.83 -29.16
CA GLU A 264 -4.37 2.22 -30.50
C GLU A 264 -5.90 2.18 -30.63
N ASP A 265 -6.53 1.10 -30.15
CA ASP A 265 -7.99 0.98 -30.05
C ASP A 265 -8.38 0.65 -28.59
N PRO A 266 -8.93 1.61 -27.83
CA PRO A 266 -9.37 1.37 -26.47
C PRO A 266 -10.54 0.36 -26.34
N TRP A 267 -11.31 0.11 -27.41
CA TRP A 267 -12.42 -0.86 -27.38
C TRP A 267 -11.94 -2.30 -27.22
N ASP A 268 -10.69 -2.57 -27.57
CA ASP A 268 -10.05 -3.87 -27.48
C ASP A 268 -9.57 -4.22 -26.06
N VAL A 269 -9.55 -3.25 -25.14
CA VAL A 269 -9.02 -3.42 -23.79
C VAL A 269 -10.13 -3.24 -22.74
N THR A 270 -10.26 -4.22 -21.84
CA THR A 270 -11.07 -4.07 -20.63
C THR A 270 -10.20 -3.57 -19.49
N ALA A 271 -10.57 -2.45 -18.86
CA ALA A 271 -9.95 -1.98 -17.62
C ALA A 271 -10.90 -2.18 -16.42
N SER A 272 -10.44 -2.90 -15.39
CA SER A 272 -11.18 -3.11 -14.15
C SER A 272 -10.46 -2.46 -12.98
N ILE A 273 -11.16 -1.56 -12.27
CA ILE A 273 -10.62 -0.91 -11.05
C ILE A 273 -11.03 -1.72 -9.83
N HIS A 274 -10.05 -2.07 -9.00
CA HIS A 274 -10.25 -2.84 -7.78
C HIS A 274 -9.86 -2.02 -6.56
N PRO A 275 -10.75 -1.86 -5.56
CA PRO A 275 -10.36 -1.41 -4.24
C PRO A 275 -9.22 -2.27 -3.70
N TYR A 276 -8.21 -1.63 -3.10
CA TYR A 276 -7.05 -2.33 -2.57
C TYR A 276 -6.86 -2.00 -1.08
N MET A 277 -5.62 -1.81 -0.64
CA MET A 277 -5.31 -1.61 0.78
C MET A 277 -5.92 -0.34 1.37
N MET A 278 -6.08 -0.41 2.69
CA MET A 278 -6.39 0.72 3.54
C MET A 278 -5.12 1.25 4.19
N ALA A 279 -5.13 2.54 4.51
CA ALA A 279 -4.12 3.19 5.33
C ALA A 279 -4.75 3.86 6.54
N ARG A 280 -3.91 4.15 7.52
CA ARG A 280 -4.20 4.96 8.69
C ARG A 280 -3.00 5.83 9.01
N ILE A 281 -3.26 7.10 9.33
CA ILE A 281 -2.30 7.94 10.05
C ILE A 281 -2.30 7.50 11.52
N VAL A 282 -1.17 6.97 12.00
CA VAL A 282 -1.00 6.55 13.40
C VAL A 282 -0.65 7.76 14.25
N ASN A 283 0.41 8.49 13.87
CA ASN A 283 0.85 9.69 14.56
C ASN A 283 0.59 10.93 13.68
N LEU A 284 -0.52 11.64 13.96
CA LEU A 284 -0.95 12.77 13.14
C LEU A 284 0.06 13.92 13.14
N LYS A 285 0.63 14.24 14.30
CA LYS A 285 1.61 15.33 14.42
C LYS A 285 2.86 15.01 13.61
N ASP A 286 3.39 13.79 13.74
CA ASP A 286 4.57 13.36 13.00
C ASP A 286 4.31 13.39 11.49
N PHE A 287 3.19 12.82 11.05
CA PHE A 287 2.80 12.76 9.64
C PHE A 287 2.69 14.14 9.01
N VAL A 288 1.95 15.07 9.65
CA VAL A 288 1.73 16.41 9.11
C VAL A 288 3.03 17.23 9.14
N SER A 289 3.88 17.07 10.17
CA SER A 289 5.16 17.79 10.25
C SER A 289 6.14 17.41 9.14
N LYS A 290 6.07 16.18 8.65
CA LYS A 290 6.90 15.63 7.57
C LYS A 290 6.22 15.69 6.20
N TYR A 291 5.02 16.25 6.11
CA TYR A 291 4.19 16.13 4.92
C TYR A 291 4.85 16.82 3.70
N PRO A 292 4.93 16.16 2.54
CA PRO A 292 5.64 16.68 1.36
C PRO A 292 4.79 17.73 0.64
N ILE A 293 4.87 18.97 1.12
CA ILE A 293 4.22 20.12 0.49
C ILE A 293 5.19 20.85 -0.45
N SER A 294 4.70 21.18 -1.66
CA SER A 294 5.46 22.00 -2.61
C SER A 294 5.74 23.39 -2.05
N LYS A 295 6.96 23.90 -2.25
CA LYS A 295 7.35 25.27 -1.88
C LYS A 295 6.48 26.36 -2.51
N LEU A 296 5.79 26.04 -3.61
CA LEU A 296 4.90 26.95 -4.32
C LEU A 296 3.51 27.06 -3.67
N LYS A 297 3.15 26.15 -2.76
CA LYS A 297 1.86 26.16 -2.08
C LYS A 297 1.94 26.98 -0.81
N ILE A 298 1.05 27.97 -0.69
CA ILE A 298 0.81 28.72 0.55
C ILE A 298 -0.55 28.31 1.11
N VAL A 299 -0.53 27.78 2.33
CA VAL A 299 -1.71 27.40 3.10
C VAL A 299 -1.85 28.39 4.24
N LYS A 300 -2.91 29.20 4.18
CA LYS A 300 -3.23 30.16 5.25
C LYS A 300 -3.59 29.40 6.53
N PRO A 301 -3.36 29.98 7.73
CA PRO A 301 -3.75 29.36 8.98
C PRO A 301 -5.21 28.92 8.97
N VAL A 302 -5.42 27.62 9.17
CA VAL A 302 -6.73 26.99 9.27
C VAL A 302 -6.77 26.17 10.55
N THR A 303 -7.91 26.19 11.24
CA THR A 303 -8.10 25.49 12.51
C THR A 303 -9.25 24.49 12.34
N PHE A 304 -9.02 23.24 12.74
CA PHE A 304 -10.02 22.18 12.69
C PHE A 304 -9.81 21.19 13.83
N SER A 305 -10.87 20.49 14.21
CA SER A 305 -10.83 19.47 15.26
C SER A 305 -10.68 18.08 14.66
N VAL A 306 -9.99 17.20 15.37
CA VAL A 306 -9.78 15.81 14.96
C VAL A 306 -10.41 14.86 15.96
N GLU A 307 -11.15 13.89 15.44
CA GLU A 307 -11.66 12.72 16.15
C GLU A 307 -10.88 11.46 15.78
N ASP A 308 -10.44 10.76 16.81
CA ASP A 308 -9.77 9.48 16.73
C ASP A 308 -10.18 8.62 17.94
N ASP A 309 -10.99 7.61 17.69
CA ASP A 309 -11.50 6.71 18.73
C ASP A 309 -10.44 5.79 19.31
N VAL A 310 -9.34 5.56 18.59
CA VAL A 310 -8.30 4.62 19.01
C VAL A 310 -7.11 5.35 19.62
N ILE A 311 -6.53 6.33 18.93
CA ILE A 311 -5.31 7.03 19.35
C ILE A 311 -5.68 8.42 19.84
N LYS A 312 -5.85 8.55 21.16
CA LYS A 312 -6.35 9.78 21.80
C LYS A 312 -5.40 10.96 21.69
N GLU A 313 -4.13 10.69 21.45
CA GLU A 313 -3.11 11.69 21.20
C GLU A 313 -3.31 12.44 19.88
N ASN A 314 -4.05 11.88 18.92
CA ASN A 314 -4.45 12.57 17.71
C ASN A 314 -5.64 13.53 17.94
N GLU A 315 -6.46 13.30 18.97
CA GLU A 315 -7.67 14.09 19.23
C GLU A 315 -7.36 15.53 19.66
N GLY A 316 -8.32 16.42 19.39
CA GLY A 316 -8.30 17.82 19.80
C GLY A 316 -8.33 18.78 18.60
N THR A 317 -8.22 20.07 18.88
CA THR A 317 -8.17 21.11 17.85
C THR A 317 -6.73 21.40 17.44
N TRP A 318 -6.50 21.38 16.13
CA TRP A 318 -5.21 21.62 15.50
C TRP A 318 -5.26 22.86 14.63
N ARG A 319 -4.14 23.58 14.58
CA ARG A 319 -3.92 24.68 13.65
C ARG A 319 -2.86 24.29 12.63
N LEU A 320 -3.21 24.38 11.36
CA LEU A 320 -2.36 24.06 10.22
C LEU A 320 -2.05 25.34 9.42
N SER A 321 -0.80 25.52 9.04
CA SER A 321 -0.38 26.46 8.00
C SER A 321 0.86 25.96 7.28
N ALA A 322 1.11 26.46 6.07
CA ALA A 322 2.32 26.16 5.35
C ALA A 322 2.74 27.31 4.44
N VAL A 323 4.03 27.66 4.48
CA VAL A 323 4.63 28.73 3.68
C VAL A 323 6.00 28.27 3.20
N GLU A 324 6.28 28.40 1.90
CA GLU A 324 7.58 28.03 1.30
C GLU A 324 8.04 26.59 1.59
N GLY A 325 7.08 25.67 1.76
CA GLY A 325 7.34 24.26 2.07
C GLY A 325 7.56 23.96 3.55
N VAL A 326 7.52 24.98 4.42
CA VAL A 326 7.60 24.81 5.88
C VAL A 326 6.19 24.65 6.44
N VAL A 327 5.94 23.53 7.12
CA VAL A 327 4.64 23.23 7.76
C VAL A 327 4.68 23.62 9.23
N SER A 328 3.68 24.37 9.68
CA SER A 328 3.37 24.58 11.10
C SER A 328 2.07 23.85 11.43
N PHE A 329 2.16 22.92 12.39
CA PHE A 329 1.02 22.09 12.82
C PHE A 329 1.05 21.90 14.33
N GLU A 330 0.15 22.60 15.02
CA GLU A 330 0.16 22.71 16.48
C GLU A 330 -1.20 22.35 17.06
N LYS A 331 -1.20 21.61 18.17
CA LYS A 331 -2.41 21.35 18.94
C LYS A 331 -2.72 22.59 19.78
N VAL A 332 -3.81 23.27 19.47
CA VAL A 332 -4.22 24.52 20.13
C VAL A 332 -5.23 24.29 21.25
N SER A 333 -5.92 23.14 21.26
CA SER A 333 -6.82 22.72 22.33
C SER A 333 -6.93 21.19 22.39
N THR A 334 -7.14 20.64 23.58
CA THR A 334 -7.53 19.23 23.76
C THR A 334 -9.03 19.02 23.59
N GLN A 335 -9.82 20.09 23.62
CA GLN A 335 -11.25 20.04 23.35
C GLN A 335 -11.50 19.94 21.84
N LYS A 336 -12.60 19.30 21.46
CA LYS A 336 -13.07 19.18 20.08
C LYS A 336 -14.18 20.20 19.86
N ASP A 337 -14.12 20.91 18.75
CA ASP A 337 -15.21 21.72 18.22
C ASP A 337 -15.96 20.88 17.17
N ASN A 338 -17.24 20.63 17.44
CA ASN A 338 -18.09 19.81 16.59
C ASN A 338 -18.38 20.49 15.24
N ASP A 339 -18.29 21.81 15.13
CA ASP A 339 -18.55 22.52 13.88
C ASP A 339 -17.40 22.37 12.88
N THR A 340 -16.20 22.02 13.37
CA THR A 340 -14.98 21.86 12.59
C THR A 340 -14.36 20.46 12.70
N LEU A 341 -15.17 19.46 13.06
CA LEU A 341 -14.70 18.11 13.37
C LEU A 341 -14.47 17.25 12.12
N LEU A 342 -13.24 16.74 11.98
CA LEU A 342 -12.85 15.73 11.01
C LEU A 342 -12.42 14.44 11.70
N THR A 343 -12.83 13.32 11.15
CA THR A 343 -12.33 12.01 11.57
C THR A 343 -10.93 11.75 11.03
N ILE A 344 -10.15 10.91 11.71
CA ILE A 344 -8.84 10.47 11.22
C ILE A 344 -8.93 9.77 9.85
N GLN A 345 -10.06 9.12 9.53
CA GLN A 345 -10.33 8.48 8.25
C GLN A 345 -10.45 9.50 7.11
N GLU A 346 -11.20 10.58 7.32
CA GLU A 346 -11.38 11.66 6.35
C GLU A 346 -10.05 12.35 6.08
N LEU A 347 -9.29 12.66 7.14
CA LEU A 347 -7.95 13.21 7.02
C LEU A 347 -7.00 12.25 6.29
N THR A 348 -7.01 10.97 6.64
CA THR A 348 -6.17 9.97 5.95
C THR A 348 -6.51 9.93 4.47
N LYS A 349 -7.80 9.86 4.12
CA LYS A 349 -8.26 9.84 2.72
C LYS A 349 -7.86 11.10 1.95
N THR A 350 -7.97 12.27 2.57
CA THR A 350 -7.61 13.54 1.93
C THR A 350 -6.11 13.72 1.82
N LEU A 351 -5.37 13.53 2.91
CA LEU A 351 -3.93 13.73 2.94
C LEU A 351 -3.15 12.64 2.19
N PHE A 352 -3.73 11.48 1.92
CA PHE A 352 -3.13 10.52 0.98
C PHE A 352 -3.35 10.90 -0.49
N GLY A 353 -4.11 11.97 -0.77
CA GLY A 353 -4.46 12.37 -2.14
C GLY A 353 -5.52 11.49 -2.81
N TYR A 354 -6.20 10.63 -2.03
CA TYR A 354 -7.23 9.74 -2.56
C TYR A 354 -8.53 10.48 -2.89
N ARG A 355 -8.94 11.43 -2.05
CA ARG A 355 -10.11 12.28 -2.29
C ARG A 355 -9.97 13.63 -1.59
N LYS A 356 -10.17 14.71 -2.35
CA LYS A 356 -10.32 16.07 -1.79
C LYS A 356 -11.40 16.13 -0.71
N LEU A 357 -11.16 16.85 0.37
CA LEU A 357 -12.10 17.07 1.45
C LEU A 357 -13.33 17.84 0.95
N SER A 358 -13.17 18.84 0.07
CA SER A 358 -14.30 19.51 -0.58
C SER A 358 -15.19 18.54 -1.38
N SER A 359 -14.60 17.50 -1.96
CA SER A 359 -15.34 16.46 -2.66
C SER A 359 -16.10 15.56 -1.68
N LEU A 360 -15.53 15.25 -0.51
CA LEU A 360 -16.26 14.54 0.55
C LEU A 360 -17.44 15.37 1.08
N ALA A 361 -17.22 16.68 1.31
CA ALA A 361 -18.26 17.63 1.70
C ALA A 361 -19.43 17.65 0.71
N LYS A 362 -19.13 17.79 -0.59
CA LYS A 362 -20.13 17.83 -1.66
C LYS A 362 -21.03 16.59 -1.71
N HIS A 363 -20.53 15.43 -1.27
CA HIS A 363 -21.28 14.17 -1.29
C HIS A 363 -21.84 13.78 0.08
N ALA A 364 -21.92 14.72 1.04
CA ALA A 364 -22.37 14.47 2.41
C ALA A 364 -21.63 13.29 3.07
N LYS A 365 -20.32 13.19 2.79
CA LYS A 365 -19.41 12.19 3.37
C LYS A 365 -18.57 12.72 4.52
N ILE A 366 -18.81 13.96 4.92
CA ILE A 366 -18.34 14.52 6.19
C ILE A 366 -19.57 14.93 7.00
N SER A 367 -19.52 14.69 8.31
CA SER A 367 -20.68 14.84 9.20
C SER A 367 -21.07 16.29 9.47
N HIS A 368 -20.16 17.23 9.23
CA HIS A 368 -20.31 18.63 9.65
C HIS A 368 -20.18 19.61 8.48
N SER A 369 -20.87 20.74 8.58
CA SER A 369 -20.84 21.80 7.57
C SER A 369 -19.59 22.65 7.77
N PHE A 370 -18.53 22.34 7.04
CA PHE A 370 -17.33 23.18 6.98
C PHE A 370 -17.56 24.41 6.11
N ASP A 371 -16.99 25.54 6.52
CA ASP A 371 -16.90 26.68 5.64
C ASP A 371 -16.01 26.35 4.42
N SER A 372 -16.33 26.94 3.27
CA SER A 372 -15.64 26.65 2.02
C SER A 372 -14.16 27.04 2.05
N ALA A 373 -13.77 28.04 2.86
CA ALA A 373 -12.39 28.51 2.93
C ALA A 373 -11.50 27.48 3.67
N THR A 374 -12.00 26.89 4.75
CA THR A 374 -11.34 25.79 5.47
C THR A 374 -11.12 24.58 4.57
N LEU A 375 -12.17 24.15 3.85
CA LEU A 375 -12.07 23.04 2.89
C LEU A 375 -11.01 23.31 1.82
N GLU A 376 -10.97 24.53 1.28
CA GLU A 376 -10.00 24.92 0.26
C GLU A 376 -8.56 24.92 0.80
N GLN A 377 -8.33 25.39 2.03
CA GLN A 377 -6.99 25.38 2.63
C GLN A 377 -6.48 23.96 2.88
N ILE A 378 -7.34 23.05 3.36
CA ILE A 378 -6.97 21.64 3.57
C ILE A 378 -6.70 20.94 2.22
N ASP A 379 -7.56 21.15 1.22
CA ASP A 379 -7.33 20.60 -0.12
C ASP A 379 -6.07 21.15 -0.79
N ARG A 380 -5.73 22.42 -0.51
CA ARG A 380 -4.50 23.03 -0.98
C ARG A 380 -3.28 22.40 -0.32
N PHE A 381 -3.36 22.11 0.98
CA PHE A 381 -2.30 21.40 1.69
C PHE A 381 -2.09 19.99 1.13
N ALA A 382 -3.18 19.25 0.90
CA ALA A 382 -3.16 17.86 0.46
C ALA A 382 -2.44 17.65 -0.89
N ILE A 383 -1.84 16.47 -1.03
CA ILE A 383 -1.29 15.94 -2.26
C ILE A 383 -2.43 15.68 -3.25
N GLY A 384 -2.21 16.04 -4.52
CA GLY A 384 -3.24 15.95 -5.57
C GLY A 384 -3.22 14.66 -6.38
N GLN A 385 -2.31 13.73 -6.06
CA GLN A 385 -2.10 12.47 -6.77
C GLN A 385 -2.41 11.30 -5.85
N LYS A 386 -3.03 10.25 -6.38
CA LYS A 386 -3.31 9.03 -5.62
C LYS A 386 -2.01 8.30 -5.25
N PRO A 387 -1.97 7.57 -4.14
CA PRO A 387 -0.80 6.78 -3.80
C PRO A 387 -0.80 5.47 -4.60
N VAL A 388 0.37 4.83 -4.72
CA VAL A 388 0.63 3.59 -5.45
C VAL A 388 1.31 2.60 -4.52
N LEU A 389 0.75 1.39 -4.43
CA LEU A 389 1.30 0.29 -3.62
C LEU A 389 1.25 -1.00 -4.43
N ALA A 390 2.42 -1.49 -4.85
CA ALA A 390 2.55 -2.72 -5.65
C ALA A 390 2.74 -3.99 -4.82
N ASP A 391 2.80 -3.85 -3.49
CA ASP A 391 3.10 -4.94 -2.55
C ASP A 391 1.81 -5.42 -1.85
N TYR A 392 1.78 -6.70 -1.49
CA TYR A 392 0.72 -7.34 -0.72
C TYR A 392 1.32 -7.98 0.54
N PHE A 393 0.70 -7.74 1.69
CA PHE A 393 1.12 -8.29 2.98
C PHE A 393 -0.08 -8.63 3.87
#